data_AF-A0A2U3LM11-F1
#
_entry.id   AF-A0A2U3LM11-F1
#
_cell.length_a   1.000
_cell.length_b   1.000
_cell.length_c   1.000
_cell.angle_alpha   90.00
_cell.angle_beta   90.00
_cell.angle_gamma   90.00
#
_symmetry.space_group_name_H-M   'P 1'
#
loop_
_entity.id
_entity.type
_entity.pdbx_description
1 polymer ?
#
loop_
_entity_poly.entity_id
_entity_poly.type
_entity_poly.pdbx_seq_one_letter_code
_entity_poly.pdbx_strand_id
1 'polypeptide(L)'
;MVITFSIARTNPQGVIFVLNNYMQPFVIDDLCYIPMDGGIAICDAEDYEIVKDVDGDWYLVNGYPRVNKRGIKKYNCLFLHQLLNPGWSRTDHISGDTLDNCRSNLRECTHQQNMHNRKKNENTRSRYKGVWWEKDSQKWRAAIKMNNKRYHIGNYYHEREAALAYDKKARELFGEFARLNFPKR
;
A
#
# COMPACT_ATOMS: atom_id res chain seq x y z
N MET A 1 22.80 32.94 0.63
CA MET A 1 21.82 31.89 0.31
C MET A 1 21.42 31.23 1.62
N VAL A 2 20.21 31.45 2.11
CA VAL A 2 19.75 30.86 3.38
C VAL A 2 19.26 29.45 3.06
N ILE A 3 19.99 28.44 3.51
CA ILE A 3 19.57 27.04 3.39
C ILE A 3 18.46 26.84 4.41
N THR A 4 17.23 26.70 3.94
CA THR A 4 16.09 26.32 4.77
C THR A 4 15.96 24.80 4.74
N PHE A 5 15.75 24.20 5.90
CA PHE A 5 15.54 22.76 6.08
C PHE A 5 14.07 22.52 6.38
N SER A 6 13.45 21.58 5.68
CA SER A 6 12.09 21.13 5.98
C SER A 6 12.14 19.72 6.57
N ILE A 7 11.48 19.51 7.73
CA ILE A 7 11.46 18.22 8.43
C ILE A 7 10.38 17.34 7.80
N ALA A 8 10.79 16.26 7.11
CA ALA A 8 9.88 15.27 6.54
C ALA A 8 9.81 14.01 7.43
N ARG A 9 9.16 14.16 8.61
CA ARG A 9 8.85 13.13 9.63
C ARG A 9 10.02 12.36 10.28
N THR A 10 9.76 11.97 11.52
CA THR A 10 10.66 11.27 12.44
C THR A 10 10.45 9.75 12.38
N ASN A 11 11.45 9.00 11.91
CA ASN A 11 11.62 7.57 12.22
C ASN A 11 12.42 7.47 13.55
N PRO A 12 12.35 6.39 14.36
CA PRO A 12 13.14 6.27 15.60
C PRO A 12 14.66 6.29 15.41
N GLN A 13 15.15 6.30 14.17
CA GLN A 13 16.58 6.22 13.82
C GLN A 13 17.20 7.50 13.24
N GLY A 14 16.45 8.61 13.09
CA GLY A 14 17.08 9.86 12.66
C GLY A 14 16.16 10.81 11.91
N VAL A 15 16.48 12.10 11.97
CA VAL A 15 15.81 13.17 11.22
C VAL A 15 16.44 13.25 9.83
N ILE A 16 15.67 12.99 8.78
CA ILE A 16 16.11 13.20 7.40
C ILE A 16 15.90 14.68 7.06
N PHE A 17 16.98 15.39 6.79
CA PHE A 17 16.98 16.77 6.32
C PHE A 17 16.90 16.79 4.79
N VAL A 18 15.76 17.20 4.23
CA VAL A 18 15.65 17.44 2.78
C VAL A 18 16.02 18.90 2.52
N LEU A 19 17.07 19.11 1.73
CA LEU A 19 17.47 20.45 1.27
C LEU A 19 16.36 21.01 0.38
N ASN A 20 15.85 22.21 0.69
CA ASN A 20 14.73 22.86 0.00
C ASN A 20 14.93 23.17 -1.50
N ASN A 21 15.99 22.67 -2.14
CA ASN A 21 16.25 22.82 -3.58
C ASN A 21 16.54 21.51 -4.32
N TYR A 22 16.46 20.33 -3.67
CA TYR A 22 16.68 19.05 -4.36
C TYR A 22 15.59 18.04 -4.01
N MET A 23 14.52 18.06 -4.81
CA MET A 23 13.51 17.00 -4.94
C MET A 23 14.06 15.81 -5.74
N GLN A 24 15.32 15.45 -5.50
CA GLN A 24 16.04 14.40 -6.23
C GLN A 24 16.10 13.14 -5.36
N PRO A 25 15.99 11.94 -5.94
CA PRO A 25 16.24 10.71 -5.20
C PRO A 25 17.65 10.68 -4.60
N PHE A 26 17.80 10.06 -3.43
CA PHE A 26 19.09 9.85 -2.78
C PHE A 26 19.11 8.53 -2.00
N VAL A 27 20.30 7.98 -1.78
CA VAL A 27 20.48 6.70 -1.06
C VAL A 27 21.05 6.97 0.33
N ILE A 28 20.48 6.29 1.34
CA ILE A 28 21.07 6.16 2.68
C ILE A 28 21.00 4.67 3.02
N ASP A 29 22.16 4.10 3.36
CA ASP A 29 22.32 2.66 3.61
C ASP A 29 21.71 1.83 2.46
N ASP A 30 20.77 0.93 2.78
CA ASP A 30 20.14 0.02 1.81
C ASP A 30 18.87 0.59 1.17
N LEU A 31 18.54 1.86 1.41
CA LEU A 31 17.30 2.48 0.92
C LEU A 31 17.56 3.68 0.02
N CYS A 32 16.85 3.69 -1.12
CA CYS A 32 16.68 4.86 -1.95
C CYS A 32 15.42 5.62 -1.53
N TYR A 33 15.58 6.88 -1.15
CA TYR A 33 14.52 7.81 -0.79
C TYR A 33 14.16 8.68 -1.99
N ILE A 34 12.87 8.82 -2.25
CA ILE A 34 12.32 9.59 -3.37
C ILE A 34 11.40 10.67 -2.79
N PRO A 35 11.93 11.88 -2.54
CA PRO A 35 11.13 13.00 -2.06
C PRO A 35 10.12 13.45 -3.11
N MET A 36 8.90 13.77 -2.69
CA MET A 36 7.83 14.26 -3.56
C MET A 36 6.91 15.23 -2.83
N ASP A 37 6.14 16.01 -3.58
CA ASP A 37 5.12 16.86 -2.97
C ASP A 37 4.08 15.97 -2.26
N GLY A 38 3.92 16.18 -0.96
CA GLY A 38 3.06 15.36 -0.11
C GLY A 38 3.68 14.10 0.53
N GLY A 39 4.99 13.83 0.38
CA GLY A 39 5.64 12.74 1.13
C GLY A 39 7.02 12.30 0.63
N ILE A 40 7.47 11.14 1.14
CA ILE A 40 8.68 10.45 0.67
C ILE A 40 8.28 9.01 0.40
N ALA A 41 8.60 8.50 -0.79
CA ALA A 41 8.55 7.08 -1.08
C ALA A 41 9.94 6.47 -0.92
N ILE A 42 9.99 5.17 -0.71
CA ILE A 42 11.24 4.41 -0.60
C ILE A 42 11.21 3.22 -1.55
N CYS A 43 12.39 2.80 -2.00
CA CYS A 43 12.67 1.53 -2.65
C CYS A 43 14.06 1.04 -2.25
N ASP A 44 14.45 -0.16 -2.67
CA ASP A 44 15.79 -0.67 -2.40
C ASP A 44 16.86 0.22 -3.07
N ALA A 45 18.03 0.34 -2.45
CA ALA A 45 19.13 1.16 -2.95
C ALA A 45 19.61 0.72 -4.35
N GLU A 46 19.54 -0.57 -4.68
CA GLU A 46 19.93 -1.10 -5.99
C GLU A 46 19.06 -0.56 -7.13
N ASP A 47 17.84 -0.14 -6.82
CA ASP A 47 16.91 0.44 -7.79
C ASP A 47 17.13 1.96 -7.98
N TYR A 48 18.12 2.57 -7.31
CA TYR A 48 18.44 3.99 -7.41
C TYR A 48 18.68 4.45 -8.86
N GLU A 49 19.44 3.67 -9.63
CA GLU A 49 19.76 3.97 -11.02
C GLU A 49 18.51 4.05 -11.92
N ILE A 50 17.44 3.35 -11.55
CA ILE A 50 16.16 3.37 -12.28
C ILE A 50 15.41 4.69 -12.05
N VAL A 51 15.54 5.26 -10.85
CA VAL A 51 14.72 6.42 -10.41
C VAL A 51 15.44 7.76 -10.52
N LYS A 52 16.77 7.79 -10.46
CA LYS A 52 17.56 9.03 -10.39
C LYS A 52 17.43 9.93 -11.63
N ASP A 53 17.32 9.33 -12.82
CA ASP A 53 17.32 10.04 -14.10
C ASP A 53 15.93 10.12 -14.75
N VAL A 54 14.88 9.89 -13.95
CA VAL A 54 13.51 10.02 -14.44
C VAL A 54 13.22 11.50 -14.72
N ASP A 55 13.03 11.83 -16.00
CA ASP A 55 12.66 13.18 -16.46
C ASP A 55 11.20 13.52 -16.09
N GLY A 56 11.02 14.00 -14.87
CA GLY A 56 9.76 14.52 -14.35
C GLY A 56 9.73 14.59 -12.83
N ASP A 57 8.79 15.37 -12.31
CA ASP A 57 8.58 15.51 -10.87
C ASP A 57 7.68 14.37 -10.35
N TRP A 58 8.07 13.75 -9.24
CA TRP A 58 7.25 12.75 -8.55
C TRP A 58 6.13 13.42 -7.75
N TYR A 59 4.94 12.82 -7.78
CA TYR A 59 3.78 13.25 -7.00
C TYR A 59 2.83 12.07 -6.74
N LEU A 60 1.87 12.25 -5.83
CA LEU A 60 0.92 11.21 -5.46
C LEU A 60 -0.35 11.23 -6.32
N VAL A 61 -0.78 10.06 -6.78
CA VAL A 61 -2.11 9.83 -7.36
C VAL A 61 -2.76 8.64 -6.67
N ASN A 62 -3.89 8.87 -6.00
CA ASN A 62 -4.59 7.85 -5.20
C ASN A 62 -3.67 7.14 -4.18
N GLY A 63 -2.70 7.88 -3.61
CA GLY A 63 -1.70 7.37 -2.67
C GLY A 63 -0.45 6.75 -3.31
N TYR A 64 -0.42 6.54 -4.62
CA TYR A 64 0.72 5.93 -5.30
C TYR A 64 1.66 7.00 -5.88
N PRO A 65 2.99 6.85 -5.69
CA PRO A 65 3.98 7.67 -6.37
C PRO A 65 3.89 7.51 -7.89
N ARG A 66 3.82 8.63 -8.59
CA ARG A 66 3.67 8.71 -10.04
C ARG A 66 4.55 9.82 -10.59
N VAL A 67 5.05 9.62 -11.80
CA VAL A 67 5.80 10.64 -12.56
C VAL A 67 5.21 10.79 -13.95
N ASN A 68 5.23 12.02 -14.48
CA ASN A 68 4.90 12.29 -15.88
C ASN A 68 6.21 12.46 -16.65
N LYS A 69 6.55 11.52 -17.54
CA LYS A 69 7.68 11.70 -18.44
C LYS A 69 7.40 12.87 -19.38
N ARG A 70 8.32 13.84 -19.47
CA ARG A 70 8.18 14.96 -20.42
C ARG A 70 8.44 14.44 -21.86
N GLY A 71 7.71 14.95 -22.85
CA GLY A 71 8.05 14.77 -24.28
C GLY A 71 7.40 13.64 -25.11
N ILE A 72 6.56 12.74 -24.58
CA ILE A 72 5.86 11.71 -25.40
C ILE A 72 4.33 11.91 -25.31
N LYS A 73 3.64 11.93 -26.47
CA LYS A 73 2.20 12.16 -26.56
C LYS A 73 1.41 10.92 -26.07
N LYS A 74 0.54 11.14 -25.09
CA LYS A 74 -0.69 10.37 -24.75
C LYS A 74 -0.63 9.26 -23.69
N TYR A 75 0.52 8.66 -23.31
CA TYR A 75 0.57 7.57 -22.30
C TYR A 75 1.74 7.66 -21.29
N ASN A 76 2.10 8.87 -20.87
CA ASN A 76 3.40 9.18 -20.26
C ASN A 76 3.53 9.09 -18.75
N CYS A 77 2.68 8.32 -18.10
CA CYS A 77 2.60 8.37 -16.65
C CYS A 77 2.86 7.00 -16.07
N LEU A 78 3.94 6.90 -15.29
CA LEU A 78 4.39 5.66 -14.69
C LEU A 78 4.24 5.77 -13.17
N PHE A 79 3.67 4.74 -12.57
CA PHE A 79 3.74 4.58 -11.12
C PHE A 79 5.07 3.95 -10.73
N LEU A 80 5.63 4.36 -9.58
CA LEU A 80 6.94 3.88 -9.13
C LEU A 80 7.02 2.35 -9.08
N HIS A 81 6.05 1.68 -8.45
CA HIS A 81 6.02 0.22 -8.38
C HIS A 81 5.99 -0.48 -9.76
N GLN A 82 5.47 0.16 -10.81
CA GLN A 82 5.46 -0.38 -12.17
C GLN A 82 6.79 -0.16 -12.87
N LEU A 83 7.45 0.97 -12.60
CA LEU A 83 8.78 1.27 -13.11
C LEU A 83 9.81 0.26 -12.58
N LEU A 84 9.72 -0.07 -11.28
CA LEU A 84 10.61 -1.02 -10.61
C LEU A 84 10.39 -2.48 -11.02
N ASN A 85 9.18 -2.82 -11.47
CA ASN A 85 8.78 -4.19 -11.78
C ASN A 85 8.24 -4.30 -13.21
N PRO A 86 9.08 -4.03 -14.23
CA PRO A 86 8.65 -4.13 -15.62
C PRO A 86 8.23 -5.57 -15.95
N GLY A 87 7.06 -5.71 -16.57
CA GLY A 87 6.54 -7.00 -17.01
C GLY A 87 5.57 -7.68 -16.04
N TRP A 88 5.46 -7.20 -14.79
CA TRP A 88 4.45 -7.73 -13.87
C TRP A 88 3.04 -7.34 -14.33
N SER A 89 2.08 -8.26 -14.23
CA SER A 89 0.68 -7.98 -14.59
C SER A 89 0.07 -6.88 -13.72
N ARG A 90 0.30 -6.97 -12.40
CA ARG A 90 -0.05 -5.96 -11.40
C ARG A 90 0.84 -6.16 -10.17
N THR A 91 1.15 -5.07 -9.49
CA THR A 91 1.88 -5.10 -8.22
C THR A 91 0.93 -4.92 -7.04
N ASP A 92 1.04 -5.80 -6.05
CA ASP A 92 0.42 -5.64 -4.73
C ASP A 92 1.49 -5.23 -3.71
N HIS A 93 1.16 -4.22 -2.89
CA HIS A 93 1.97 -3.84 -1.73
C HIS A 93 1.55 -4.71 -0.54
N ILE A 94 2.41 -5.63 -0.08
CA ILE A 94 2.10 -6.63 0.94
C ILE A 94 1.55 -5.96 2.21
N SER A 95 2.19 -4.90 2.68
CA SER A 95 1.75 -4.08 3.83
C SER A 95 0.48 -3.26 3.54
N GLY A 96 0.26 -2.92 2.27
CA GLY A 96 -0.70 -1.91 1.81
C GLY A 96 -0.25 -0.47 2.07
N ASP A 97 1.03 -0.26 2.33
CA ASP A 97 1.70 1.04 2.24
C ASP A 97 2.20 1.24 0.80
N THR A 98 1.64 2.23 0.11
CA THR A 98 1.94 2.52 -1.29
C THR A 98 3.22 3.34 -1.48
N LEU A 99 3.78 3.88 -0.38
CA LEU A 99 5.04 4.64 -0.38
C LEU A 99 6.25 3.74 -0.18
N ASP A 100 6.08 2.56 0.41
CA ASP A 100 7.13 1.56 0.55
C ASP A 100 7.13 0.60 -0.65
N ASN A 101 8.01 0.90 -1.60
CA ASN A 101 8.16 0.19 -2.86
C ASN A 101 9.41 -0.71 -2.88
N CYS A 102 9.92 -1.09 -1.70
CA CYS A 102 11.00 -2.08 -1.61
C CYS A 102 10.48 -3.46 -2.06
N ARG A 103 11.34 -4.26 -2.69
CA ARG A 103 11.04 -5.60 -3.22
C ARG A 103 10.45 -6.52 -2.16
N SER A 104 10.89 -6.40 -0.91
CA SER A 104 10.34 -7.15 0.23
C SER A 104 8.88 -6.83 0.54
N ASN A 105 8.37 -5.67 0.10
CA ASN A 105 6.99 -5.23 0.27
C ASN A 105 6.17 -5.31 -1.03
N LEU A 106 6.75 -5.74 -2.15
CA LEU A 106 6.06 -5.84 -3.44
C LEU A 106 5.94 -7.31 -3.87
N ARG A 107 4.83 -7.64 -4.53
CA ARG A 107 4.66 -8.94 -5.19
C ARG A 107 3.80 -8.86 -6.43
N GLU A 108 4.06 -9.74 -7.39
CA GLU A 108 3.20 -9.89 -8.56
C GLU A 108 1.86 -10.48 -8.14
N CYS A 109 0.78 -9.95 -8.71
CA CYS A 109 -0.57 -10.39 -8.38
C CYS A 109 -1.53 -10.28 -9.57
N THR A 110 -2.62 -11.00 -9.48
CA THR A 110 -3.83 -10.73 -10.27
C THR A 110 -4.63 -9.59 -9.65
N HIS A 111 -5.53 -8.98 -10.43
CA HIS A 111 -6.47 -7.98 -9.90
C HIS A 111 -7.26 -8.52 -8.69
N GLN A 112 -7.69 -9.78 -8.74
CA GLN A 112 -8.47 -10.38 -7.67
C GLN A 112 -7.64 -10.57 -6.38
N GLN A 113 -6.39 -11.03 -6.49
CA GLN A 113 -5.47 -11.13 -5.37
C GLN A 113 -5.20 -9.77 -4.72
N ASN A 114 -4.92 -8.73 -5.51
CA ASN A 114 -4.77 -7.36 -4.99
C ASN A 114 -6.03 -6.89 -4.23
N MET A 115 -7.22 -7.23 -4.74
CA MET A 115 -8.48 -6.92 -4.06
C MET A 115 -8.67 -7.69 -2.74
N HIS A 116 -8.11 -8.89 -2.61
CA HIS A 116 -8.08 -9.62 -1.35
C HIS A 116 -7.28 -8.88 -0.28
N ASN A 117 -6.19 -8.18 -0.67
CA ASN A 117 -5.36 -7.38 0.23
C ASN A 117 -5.91 -5.97 0.51
N ARG A 118 -7.07 -5.59 -0.05
CA ARG A 118 -7.65 -4.25 0.16
C ARG A 118 -7.96 -3.96 1.64
N LYS A 119 -7.72 -2.72 2.09
CA LYS A 119 -8.17 -2.20 3.39
C LYS A 119 -9.70 -2.27 3.54
N LYS A 120 -10.20 -2.30 4.79
CA LYS A 120 -11.65 -2.16 5.02
C LYS A 120 -12.10 -0.77 4.54
N ASN A 121 -13.35 -0.64 4.15
CA ASN A 121 -13.93 0.68 3.96
C ASN A 121 -14.07 1.39 5.32
N GLU A 122 -13.69 2.65 5.39
CA GLU A 122 -13.70 3.42 6.64
C GLU A 122 -15.13 3.78 7.07
N ASN A 123 -16.03 4.02 6.11
CA ASN A 123 -17.42 4.43 6.32
C ASN A 123 -18.37 3.27 6.71
N THR A 124 -17.87 2.24 7.41
CA THR A 124 -18.68 1.13 7.91
C THR A 124 -18.72 1.14 9.44
N ARG A 125 -19.86 0.71 10.01
CA ARG A 125 -20.04 0.64 11.47
C ARG A 125 -19.03 -0.28 12.17
N SER A 126 -18.58 -1.31 11.46
CA SER A 126 -17.59 -2.26 11.98
C SER A 126 -16.18 -1.69 11.88
N ARG A 127 -15.40 -1.92 12.93
CA ARG A 127 -13.96 -1.68 12.97
C ARG A 127 -13.18 -2.71 12.16
N TYR A 128 -13.78 -3.86 11.85
CA TYR A 128 -13.12 -4.99 11.20
C TYR A 128 -13.62 -5.25 9.78
N LYS A 129 -12.70 -5.66 8.91
CA LYS A 129 -12.97 -6.08 7.53
C LYS A 129 -13.84 -7.33 7.52
N GLY A 130 -14.84 -7.33 6.62
CA GLY A 130 -15.75 -8.46 6.42
C GLY A 130 -16.77 -8.68 7.53
N VAL A 131 -16.86 -7.76 8.49
CA VAL A 131 -17.78 -7.81 9.62
C VAL A 131 -18.77 -6.65 9.54
N TRP A 132 -20.03 -6.89 9.88
CA TRP A 132 -21.04 -5.84 10.02
C TRP A 132 -22.11 -6.24 11.05
N TRP A 133 -22.77 -5.24 11.64
CA TRP A 133 -23.90 -5.47 12.54
C TRP A 133 -25.14 -5.83 11.73
N GLU A 134 -25.76 -6.96 12.04
CA GLU A 134 -27.05 -7.36 11.49
C GLU A 134 -28.16 -7.03 12.50
N LYS A 135 -29.10 -6.19 12.09
CA LYS A 135 -30.17 -5.69 12.98
C LYS A 135 -31.15 -6.80 13.37
N ASP A 136 -31.53 -7.65 12.42
CA ASP A 136 -32.59 -8.64 12.60
C ASP A 136 -32.17 -9.73 13.60
N SER A 137 -30.92 -10.18 13.53
CA SER A 137 -30.36 -11.19 14.44
C SER A 137 -29.72 -10.59 15.69
N GLN A 138 -29.58 -9.25 15.74
CA GLN A 138 -28.84 -8.51 16.78
C GLN A 138 -27.46 -9.12 17.05
N LYS A 139 -26.74 -9.47 15.97
CA LYS A 139 -25.43 -10.11 16.03
C LYS A 139 -24.47 -9.48 15.02
N TRP A 140 -23.18 -9.66 15.26
CA TRP A 140 -22.12 -9.34 14.32
C TRP A 140 -21.98 -10.47 13.30
N ARG A 141 -22.30 -10.18 12.04
CA ARG A 141 -22.14 -11.13 10.95
C ARG A 141 -20.75 -11.00 10.33
N ALA A 142 -20.11 -12.14 10.08
CA ALA A 142 -18.89 -12.20 9.29
C ALA A 142 -19.15 -12.93 7.96
N ALA A 143 -18.66 -12.36 6.86
CA ALA A 143 -18.66 -13.02 5.57
C ALA A 143 -17.50 -12.57 4.70
N ILE A 144 -17.19 -13.39 3.70
CA ILE A 144 -16.11 -13.14 2.75
C ILE A 144 -16.58 -13.47 1.33
N LYS A 145 -16.04 -12.79 0.32
CA LYS A 145 -16.40 -12.99 -1.09
C LYS A 145 -15.17 -13.51 -1.85
N MET A 146 -15.33 -14.57 -2.63
CA MET A 146 -14.31 -15.12 -3.53
C MET A 146 -15.01 -15.62 -4.81
N ASN A 147 -14.47 -15.31 -5.99
CA ASN A 147 -15.01 -15.75 -7.28
C ASN A 147 -16.52 -15.47 -7.44
N ASN A 148 -16.94 -14.24 -7.08
CA ASN A 148 -18.35 -13.83 -7.03
C ASN A 148 -19.28 -14.57 -6.07
N LYS A 149 -18.80 -15.59 -5.35
CA LYS A 149 -19.53 -16.30 -4.31
C LYS A 149 -19.30 -15.67 -2.95
N ARG A 150 -20.38 -15.44 -2.18
CA ARG A 150 -20.32 -15.02 -0.78
C ARG A 150 -20.32 -16.25 0.11
N TYR A 151 -19.35 -16.31 1.01
CA TYR A 151 -19.22 -17.34 2.05
C TYR A 151 -19.68 -16.71 3.36
N HIS A 152 -20.81 -17.19 3.88
CA HIS A 152 -21.26 -16.88 5.23
C HIS A 152 -20.36 -17.63 6.22
N ILE A 153 -19.70 -16.89 7.11
CA ILE A 153 -18.78 -17.47 8.09
C ILE A 153 -19.53 -17.73 9.40
N GLY A 154 -20.37 -16.79 9.83
CA GLY A 154 -21.20 -16.94 11.02
C GLY A 154 -21.75 -15.62 11.54
N ASN A 155 -22.57 -15.74 12.60
CA ASN A 155 -23.10 -14.63 13.38
C ASN A 155 -22.62 -14.77 14.83
N TYR A 156 -22.08 -13.70 15.39
CA TYR A 156 -21.37 -13.69 16.68
C TYR A 156 -21.94 -12.61 17.60
N TYR A 157 -21.83 -12.82 18.91
CA TYR A 157 -22.24 -11.79 19.88
C TYR A 157 -21.23 -10.66 19.95
N HIS A 158 -19.93 -10.96 19.80
CA HIS A 158 -18.87 -9.97 19.85
C HIS A 158 -18.25 -9.70 18.48
N GLU A 159 -18.06 -8.43 18.17
CA GLU A 159 -17.47 -7.95 16.91
C GLU A 159 -16.08 -8.57 16.66
N ARG A 160 -15.28 -8.70 17.72
CA ARG A 160 -13.94 -9.25 17.69
C ARG A 160 -13.93 -10.74 17.31
N GLU A 161 -14.90 -11.52 17.77
CA GLU A 161 -15.02 -12.94 17.43
C GLU A 161 -15.35 -13.13 15.95
N ALA A 162 -16.27 -12.32 15.42
CA ALA A 162 -16.57 -12.27 14.00
C ALA A 162 -15.33 -11.95 13.16
N ALA A 163 -14.50 -11.02 13.62
CA ALA A 163 -13.26 -10.63 12.95
C ALA A 163 -12.18 -11.73 12.98
N LEU A 164 -12.04 -12.46 14.09
CA LEU A 164 -11.14 -13.62 14.18
C LEU A 164 -11.58 -14.75 13.24
N ALA A 165 -12.90 -14.99 13.15
CA ALA A 165 -13.46 -15.95 12.21
C ALA A 165 -13.23 -15.53 10.75
N TYR A 166 -13.37 -14.23 10.45
CA TYR A 166 -12.99 -13.66 9.15
C TYR A 166 -11.52 -13.92 8.83
N ASP A 167 -10.61 -13.62 9.75
CA ASP A 167 -9.18 -13.82 9.52
C ASP A 167 -8.83 -15.28 9.26
N LYS A 168 -9.44 -16.22 9.99
CA LYS A 168 -9.29 -17.66 9.73
C LYS A 168 -9.71 -18.00 8.31
N LYS A 169 -10.89 -17.53 7.88
CA LYS A 169 -11.39 -17.82 6.53
C LYS A 169 -10.59 -17.10 5.43
N ALA A 170 -10.12 -15.88 5.69
CA ALA A 170 -9.30 -15.12 4.77
C ALA A 170 -7.95 -15.80 4.52
N ARG A 171 -7.29 -16.33 5.55
CA ARG A 171 -6.06 -17.12 5.37
C ARG A 171 -6.30 -18.37 4.53
N GLU A 172 -7.39 -19.08 4.80
CA GLU A 172 -7.76 -20.30 4.05
C GLU A 172 -8.02 -20.00 2.57
N LEU A 173 -8.75 -18.93 2.26
CA LEU A 173 -9.18 -18.63 0.89
C LEU A 173 -8.19 -17.82 0.07
N PHE A 174 -7.47 -16.89 0.71
CA PHE A 174 -6.63 -15.91 0.02
C PHE A 174 -5.13 -16.13 0.23
N GLY A 175 -4.74 -17.03 1.14
CA GLY A 175 -3.35 -17.33 1.44
C GLY A 175 -2.57 -16.08 1.85
N GLU A 176 -1.43 -15.87 1.20
CA GLU A 176 -0.57 -14.71 1.44
C GLU A 176 -1.22 -13.37 1.09
N PHE A 177 -2.25 -13.33 0.24
CA PHE A 177 -2.95 -12.10 -0.15
C PHE A 177 -4.04 -11.68 0.84
N ALA A 178 -4.19 -12.42 1.94
CA ALA A 178 -5.17 -12.12 2.96
C ALA A 178 -4.78 -10.88 3.77
N ARG A 179 -5.53 -9.78 3.63
CA ARG A 179 -5.47 -8.70 4.63
C ARG A 179 -6.27 -9.09 5.87
N LEU A 180 -5.55 -9.39 6.95
CA LEU A 180 -6.10 -9.79 8.24
C LEU A 180 -6.43 -8.58 9.11
N ASN A 181 -7.43 -8.75 9.98
CA ASN A 181 -7.75 -7.79 11.04
C ASN A 181 -6.74 -7.85 12.19
N PHE A 182 -6.17 -9.03 12.45
CA PHE A 182 -5.17 -9.30 13.48
C PHE A 182 -3.93 -9.96 12.86
N PRO A 183 -3.09 -9.20 12.14
CA PRO A 183 -1.80 -9.71 11.67
C PRO A 183 -0.90 -10.04 12.86
N LYS A 184 -0.08 -11.10 12.74
CA LYS A 184 1.00 -11.33 13.71
C LYS A 184 1.98 -10.16 13.57
N ARG A 185 2.28 -9.51 14.69
CA ARG A 185 3.36 -8.53 14.79
C ARG A 185 4.68 -9.24 14.95
#